data_AF-A0A2E8DXJ9-F1
#
_entry.id   AF-A0A2E8DXJ9-F1
#
_cell.length_a   1.000
_cell.length_b   1.000
_cell.length_c   1.000
_cell.angle_alpha   90.00
_cell.angle_beta   90.00
_cell.angle_gamma   90.00
#
_symmetry.space_group_name_H-M   'P 1'
#
loop_
_entity.id
_entity.type
_entity.pdbx_description
1 polymer ?
#
loop_
_entity_poly.entity_id
_entity_poly.type
_entity_poly.pdbx_seq_one_letter_code
_entity_poly.pdbx_strand_id
1 'polypeptide(L)'
;MIANKSFTLSLILLLLLILISISLNQANAEELDSAAATNLLLEQGAVVAIPDTYTSIGNGAFRDSELNSVIIPDSVTSIGRESFMDCSSLTS
;
A
#
# COMPACT_ATOMS: atom_id res chain seq x y z
N MET A 1 -11.21 48.54 5.88
CA MET A 1 -10.11 47.67 5.40
C MET A 1 -9.96 46.38 6.23
N ILE A 2 -11.04 45.64 6.54
CA ILE A 2 -10.98 44.46 7.45
C ILE A 2 -11.44 43.15 6.78
N ALA A 3 -12.05 43.17 5.59
CA ALA A 3 -12.54 41.96 4.92
C ALA A 3 -11.44 41.02 4.39
N ASN A 4 -10.24 41.54 4.05
CA ASN A 4 -9.20 40.73 3.39
C ASN A 4 -8.41 39.82 4.36
N LYS A 5 -8.32 40.17 5.66
CA LYS A 5 -7.64 39.32 6.66
C LYS A 5 -8.47 38.09 7.05
N SER A 6 -9.80 38.19 7.02
CA SER A 6 -10.71 37.08 7.36
C SER A 6 -10.78 36.03 6.24
N PHE A 7 -10.83 36.47 4.99
CA PHE A 7 -10.83 35.57 3.82
C PHE A 7 -9.53 34.79 3.68
N THR A 8 -8.39 35.45 3.92
CA THR A 8 -7.07 34.81 3.87
C THR A 8 -6.85 33.81 5.00
N LEU A 9 -7.33 34.09 6.23
CA LEU A 9 -7.22 33.15 7.35
C LEU A 9 -8.08 31.89 7.14
N SER A 10 -9.30 32.06 6.60
CA SER A 10 -10.18 30.94 6.26
C SER A 10 -9.56 30.05 5.16
N LEU A 11 -8.97 30.68 4.13
CA LEU A 11 -8.27 29.96 3.07
C LEU A 11 -7.02 29.22 3.58
N ILE A 12 -6.22 29.85 4.46
CA ILE A 12 -5.06 29.23 5.09
C ILE A 12 -5.48 28.05 5.97
N LEU A 13 -6.55 28.19 6.76
CA LEU A 13 -7.07 27.10 7.60
C LEU A 13 -7.60 25.93 6.75
N LEU A 14 -8.32 26.22 5.67
CA LEU A 14 -8.79 25.21 4.72
C LEU A 14 -7.62 24.45 4.07
N LEU A 15 -6.57 25.17 3.65
CA LEU A 15 -5.36 24.57 3.09
C LEU A 15 -4.62 23.68 4.10
N LEU A 16 -4.53 24.11 5.36
CA LEU A 16 -3.93 23.31 6.44
C LEU A 16 -4.74 22.05 6.74
N LEU A 17 -6.08 22.11 6.75
CA LEU A 17 -6.94 20.95 6.93
C LEU A 17 -6.81 19.94 5.78
N ILE A 18 -6.65 20.43 4.55
CA ILE A 18 -6.40 19.59 3.36
C ILE A 18 -5.03 18.90 3.47
N LEU A 19 -3.97 19.62 3.86
CA LEU A 19 -2.62 19.06 4.07
C LEU A 19 -2.57 18.00 5.19
N ILE A 20 -3.28 18.23 6.29
CA ILE A 20 -3.41 17.28 7.39
C ILE A 20 -4.14 16.01 6.93
N SER A 21 -5.21 16.16 6.15
CA SER A 21 -5.96 15.01 5.57
C SER A 21 -5.09 14.16 4.64
N ILE A 22 -4.26 14.79 3.80
CA ILE A 22 -3.32 14.11 2.89
C ILE A 22 -2.24 13.36 3.68
N SER A 23 -1.75 13.96 4.77
CA SER A 23 -0.72 13.35 5.64
C SER A 23 -1.28 12.17 6.46
N LEU A 24 -2.57 12.20 6.82
CA LEU A 24 -3.25 11.10 7.51
C LEU A 24 -3.65 9.96 6.58
N ASN A 25 -3.81 10.21 5.28
CA ASN A 25 -4.08 9.19 4.28
C ASN A 25 -2.82 8.41 3.83
N GLN A 26 -1.76 8.46 4.65
CA GLN A 26 -0.60 7.56 4.61
C GLN A 26 -0.49 6.73 5.90
N ALA A 27 -1.47 6.84 6.81
CA ALA A 27 -1.53 6.10 8.08
C ALA A 27 -2.51 4.91 8.03
N ASN A 28 -3.07 4.61 6.86
CA ASN A 28 -3.87 3.42 6.62
C ASN A 28 -2.89 2.26 6.47
N ALA A 29 -3.02 1.25 7.32
CA ALA A 29 -2.35 -0.03 7.17
C ALA A 29 -2.65 -0.55 5.74
N GLU A 30 -1.70 -0.39 4.80
CA GLU A 30 -1.96 -0.74 3.41
C GLU A 30 -1.94 -2.26 3.28
N GLU A 31 -3.07 -2.83 2.86
CA GLU A 31 -3.19 -4.24 2.54
C GLU A 31 -2.73 -4.46 1.11
N LEU A 32 -1.78 -5.37 0.92
CA LEU A 32 -1.37 -5.81 -0.41
C LEU A 32 -2.44 -6.75 -0.97
N ASP A 33 -3.39 -6.20 -1.71
CA ASP A 33 -4.43 -6.96 -2.41
C ASP A 33 -3.92 -7.56 -3.74
N SER A 34 -4.79 -8.30 -4.45
CA SER A 34 -4.42 -8.95 -5.71
C SER A 34 -4.08 -7.97 -6.84
N ALA A 35 -4.66 -6.76 -6.83
CA ALA A 35 -4.36 -5.74 -7.82
C ALA A 35 -2.95 -5.18 -7.60
N ALA A 36 -2.62 -4.84 -6.35
CA ALA A 36 -1.30 -4.38 -5.97
C ALA A 36 -0.23 -5.47 -6.19
N ALA A 37 -0.52 -6.72 -5.85
CA ALA A 37 0.37 -7.85 -6.13
C ALA A 37 0.64 -8.03 -7.63
N THR A 38 -0.38 -7.86 -8.49
CA THR A 38 -0.22 -7.90 -9.95
C THR A 38 0.72 -6.79 -10.44
N ASN A 39 0.60 -5.57 -9.90
CA ASN A 39 1.50 -4.47 -10.26
C ASN A 39 2.95 -4.77 -9.86
N LEU A 40 3.18 -5.30 -8.65
CA LEU A 40 4.52 -5.69 -8.21
C LEU A 40 5.12 -6.77 -9.13
N LEU A 41 4.32 -7.74 -9.57
CA LEU A 41 4.73 -8.78 -10.52
C LEU A 41 5.05 -8.20 -11.91
N LEU A 42 4.29 -7.20 -12.38
CA LEU A 42 4.56 -6.54 -13.66
C LEU A 42 5.83 -5.68 -13.61
N GLU A 43 6.11 -5.05 -12.48
CA GLU A 43 7.27 -4.16 -12.30
C GLU A 43 8.57 -4.93 -12.01
N GLN A 44 8.50 -5.97 -11.17
CA GLN A 44 9.67 -6.69 -10.66
C GLN A 44 9.85 -8.08 -11.31
N GLY A 45 8.82 -8.60 -11.97
CA GLY A 45 8.80 -9.96 -12.51
C GLY A 45 8.52 -11.02 -11.44
N ALA A 46 9.10 -12.20 -11.62
CA ALA A 46 8.86 -13.36 -10.74
C ALA A 46 9.61 -13.30 -9.39
N VAL A 47 10.46 -12.30 -9.15
CA VAL A 47 11.17 -12.09 -7.88
C VAL A 47 10.70 -10.78 -7.30
N VAL A 48 9.86 -10.83 -6.28
CA VAL A 48 9.17 -9.65 -5.73
C VAL A 48 9.72 -9.30 -4.35
N ALA A 49 10.14 -8.06 -4.18
CA ALA A 49 10.28 -7.44 -2.87
C ALA A 49 9.01 -6.65 -2.56
N ILE A 50 8.34 -7.00 -1.46
CA ILE A 50 7.16 -6.26 -0.99
C ILE A 50 7.65 -4.95 -0.34
N PRO A 51 7.12 -3.78 -0.75
CA PRO A 51 7.43 -2.50 -0.13
C PRO A 51 7.08 -2.46 1.36
N ASP A 52 7.84 -1.69 2.14
CA ASP A 52 7.63 -1.49 3.58
C ASP A 52 6.39 -0.65 3.92
N THR A 53 5.70 -0.10 2.91
CA THR A 53 4.41 0.59 3.05
C THR A 53 3.26 -0.38 3.35
N TYR A 54 3.39 -1.65 2.95
CA TYR A 54 2.38 -2.67 3.23
C TYR A 54 2.55 -3.22 4.64
N THR A 55 1.41 -3.41 5.30
CA THR A 55 1.33 -3.93 6.68
C THR A 55 0.67 -5.30 6.76
N SER A 56 -0.02 -5.71 5.70
CA SER A 56 -0.60 -7.04 5.54
C SER A 56 -0.55 -7.49 4.09
N ILE A 57 -0.51 -8.81 3.89
CA ILE A 57 -0.74 -9.44 2.58
C ILE A 57 -2.17 -9.95 2.59
N GLY A 58 -2.97 -9.50 1.62
CA GLY A 58 -4.39 -9.83 1.56
C GLY A 58 -4.68 -11.29 1.21
N ASN A 59 -5.94 -11.68 1.37
CA ASN A 59 -6.38 -13.03 0.99
C ASN A 59 -6.19 -13.24 -0.51
N GLY A 60 -5.49 -14.32 -0.88
CA GLY A 60 -5.24 -14.65 -2.28
C GLY A 60 -4.40 -13.64 -3.07
N ALA A 61 -3.65 -12.74 -2.42
CA ALA A 61 -2.92 -11.65 -3.09
C ALA A 61 -2.02 -12.14 -4.24
N PHE A 62 -1.28 -13.22 -4.02
CA PHE A 62 -0.41 -13.86 -5.02
C PHE A 62 -0.97 -15.20 -5.52
N ARG A 63 -2.27 -15.48 -5.34
CA ARG A 63 -2.87 -16.75 -5.75
C ARG A 63 -2.68 -16.98 -7.25
N ASP A 64 -2.29 -18.19 -7.64
CA ASP A 64 -2.02 -18.59 -9.03
C ASP A 64 -0.93 -17.72 -9.74
N SER A 65 -0.01 -17.10 -9.00
CA SER A 65 1.06 -16.29 -9.60
C SER A 65 2.30 -17.11 -9.98
N GLU A 66 3.04 -16.65 -10.99
CA GLU A 66 4.36 -17.17 -11.41
C GLU A 66 5.50 -16.68 -10.51
N LEU A 67 5.22 -16.49 -9.22
CA LEU A 67 6.17 -15.96 -8.24
C LEU A 67 7.22 -17.03 -7.90
N ASN A 68 8.49 -16.73 -8.16
CA ASN A 68 9.63 -17.61 -7.85
C ASN A 68 10.18 -17.36 -6.45
N SER A 69 10.19 -16.10 -6.01
CA SER A 69 10.74 -15.67 -4.73
C SER A 69 10.03 -14.40 -4.26
N VAL A 70 9.81 -14.31 -2.95
CA VAL A 70 9.22 -13.14 -2.30
C VAL A 70 10.04 -12.72 -1.09
N ILE A 71 10.36 -11.43 -1.00
CA ILE A 71 10.96 -10.82 0.18
C ILE A 71 9.83 -10.09 0.92
N ILE A 72 9.49 -10.58 2.12
CA ILE A 72 8.47 -9.99 2.98
C ILE A 72 9.18 -9.10 4.02
N PRO A 73 8.91 -7.79 4.07
CA PRO A 73 9.52 -6.87 5.04
C PRO A 73 8.89 -7.02 6.43
N ASP A 74 9.60 -6.56 7.46
CA ASP A 74 9.15 -6.60 8.86
C ASP A 74 7.89 -5.75 9.13
N SER A 75 7.53 -4.84 8.22
CA SER A 75 6.29 -4.06 8.30
C SER A 75 5.04 -4.93 8.13
N VAL A 76 5.15 -6.06 7.43
CA VAL A 76 4.04 -7.00 7.20
C VAL A 76 3.81 -7.82 8.47
N THR A 77 2.69 -7.57 9.13
CA THR A 77 2.31 -8.20 10.40
C THR A 77 1.22 -9.26 10.25
N SER A 78 0.61 -9.37 9.07
CA SER A 78 -0.48 -10.31 8.80
C SER A 78 -0.41 -10.85 7.37
N ILE A 79 -0.70 -12.13 7.21
CA ILE A 79 -0.75 -12.81 5.91
C ILE A 79 -2.11 -13.49 5.79
N GLY A 80 -2.85 -13.11 4.76
CA GLY A 80 -4.18 -13.60 4.45
C GLY A 80 -4.19 -15.07 4.02
N ARG A 81 -5.37 -15.67 4.12
CA ARG A 81 -5.64 -17.04 3.67
C ARG A 81 -5.30 -17.15 2.18
N GLU A 82 -4.64 -18.26 1.81
CA GLU A 82 -4.38 -18.61 0.40
C GLU A 82 -3.59 -17.55 -0.38
N SER A 83 -2.94 -16.63 0.33
CA SER A 83 -2.13 -15.54 -0.25
C SER A 83 -1.10 -16.03 -1.26
N PHE A 84 -0.52 -17.22 -1.06
CA PHE A 84 0.44 -17.85 -1.97
C PHE A 84 -0.05 -19.21 -2.50
N MET A 85 -1.37 -19.43 -2.51
CA MET A 85 -1.94 -20.67 -3.05
C MET A 85 -1.60 -20.81 -4.53
N ASP A 86 -1.28 -22.03 -4.97
CA ASP A 86 -1.00 -22.37 -6.37
C ASP A 86 0.20 -21.60 -7.00
N CYS A 87 1.06 -20.98 -6.18
CA CYS A 87 2.36 -20.44 -6.63
C CYS A 87 3.36 -21.57 -6.91
N SER A 88 3.16 -22.31 -8.00
CA SER A 88 3.92 -23.55 -8.28
C SER A 88 5.42 -23.37 -8.51
N SER A 89 5.83 -22.15 -8.89
CA SER A 89 7.23 -21.77 -9.14
C SER A 89 7.94 -21.25 -7.90
N LEU A 90 7.22 -21.06 -6.77
CA LEU A 90 7.78 -20.51 -5.54
C LEU A 90 8.70 -21.54 -4.88
N THR A 91 10.00 -21.22 -4.82
CA THR A 91 11.01 -22.09 -4.18
C THR A 91 11.11 -21.76 -2.69
N SER A 92 11.21 -22.80 -1.85
CA SER A 92 11.44 -22.67 -0.39
C SER A 92 12.83 -22.16 -0.04
#